data_AF-A0A7K2NLA2-F1
#
_entry.id   AF-A0A7K2NLA2-F1
#
_cell.length_a   1.000
_cell.length_b   1.000
_cell.length_c   1.000
_cell.angle_alpha   90.00
_cell.angle_beta   90.00
_cell.angle_gamma   90.00
#
_symmetry.space_group_name_H-M   'P 1'
#
loop_
_entity.id
_entity.type
_entity.pdbx_description
1 polymer ?
#
loop_
_entity_poly.entity_id
_entity_poly.type
_entity_poly.pdbx_seq_one_letter_code
_entity_poly.pdbx_strand_id
1 'polypeptide(L)'
;VSADLSGLDPRLSDVELVLASDVDNPLTGPKGAPAVYGPQKGASPDDVTALDAALAHFAKVLERTEGGGARAAEYAASPGAGAAGGIGFGA
;
A
#
# COMPACT_ATOMS: atom_id res chain seq x y z
N VAL A 1 14.04 10.06 2.99
CA VAL A 1 12.78 10.56 2.38
C VAL A 1 11.71 10.49 3.44
N SER A 2 10.85 11.51 3.53
CA SER A 2 9.69 11.61 4.43
C SER A 2 8.43 11.92 3.62
N ALA A 3 7.25 11.57 4.14
CA ALA A 3 5.98 12.07 3.61
C ALA A 3 5.54 13.30 4.41
N ASP A 4 4.78 14.20 3.78
CA ASP A 4 4.10 15.30 4.45
C ASP A 4 2.60 15.03 4.39
N LEU A 5 2.00 14.91 5.57
CA LEU A 5 0.59 14.59 5.75
C LEU A 5 -0.22 15.79 6.28
N SER A 6 0.41 16.96 6.43
CA SER A 6 -0.23 18.16 6.98
C SER A 6 -1.38 18.69 6.12
N GLY A 7 -1.43 18.30 4.84
CA GLY A 7 -2.51 18.63 3.91
C GLY A 7 -3.64 17.60 3.81
N LEU A 8 -3.62 16.52 4.61
CA LEU A 8 -4.74 15.57 4.63
C LEU A 8 -6.02 16.27 5.10
N ASP A 9 -7.14 15.96 4.44
CA ASP A 9 -8.43 16.50 4.83
C ASP A 9 -8.76 15.99 6.25
N PRO A 10 -8.94 16.89 7.23
CA PRO A 10 -9.17 16.47 8.62
C PRO A 10 -10.46 15.65 8.77
N ARG A 11 -11.41 15.77 7.84
CA ARG A 11 -12.65 14.96 7.87
C ARG A 11 -12.37 13.47 7.67
N LEU A 12 -11.21 13.08 7.16
CA LEU A 12 -10.84 11.67 6.98
C LEU A 12 -10.72 10.92 8.31
N SER A 13 -10.41 11.60 9.43
CA SER A 13 -10.41 10.95 10.75
C SER A 13 -11.80 10.70 11.31
N ASP A 14 -12.82 11.39 10.77
CA ASP A 14 -14.19 11.38 11.29
C ASP A 14 -15.14 10.51 10.44
N VAL A 15 -14.63 9.89 9.37
CA VAL A 15 -15.40 9.04 8.47
C VAL A 15 -15.01 7.58 8.64
N GLU A 16 -16.00 6.70 8.58
CA GLU A 16 -15.77 5.28 8.39
C GLU A 16 -15.54 5.03 6.89
N LEU A 17 -14.32 4.63 6.53
CA LEU A 17 -13.98 4.21 5.18
C LEU A 17 -14.19 2.71 5.06
N VAL A 18 -15.09 2.30 4.16
CA VAL A 18 -15.35 0.90 3.85
C VAL A 18 -14.89 0.63 2.42
N LEU A 19 -13.81 -0.13 2.27
CA LEU A 19 -13.34 -0.62 0.98
C LEU A 19 -13.84 -2.04 0.73
N ALA A 20 -14.63 -2.22 -0.34
CA ALA A 20 -14.95 -3.56 -0.81
C ALA A 20 -13.74 -4.17 -1.51
N SER A 21 -13.22 -5.28 -0.96
CA SER A 21 -12.15 -6.08 -1.56
C SER A 21 -12.56 -7.55 -1.57
N ASP A 22 -12.33 -8.23 -2.70
CA ASP A 22 -12.55 -9.66 -2.88
C ASP A 22 -11.22 -10.44 -2.97
N VAL A 23 -10.10 -9.78 -2.66
CA VAL A 23 -8.75 -10.35 -2.72
C VAL A 23 -8.01 -10.19 -1.39
N ASP A 24 -7.19 -11.18 -1.07
CA ASP A 24 -6.40 -11.26 0.17
C ASP A 24 -4.92 -10.90 -0.02
N ASN A 25 -4.53 -10.47 -1.21
CA ASN A 25 -3.14 -10.21 -1.54
C ASN A 25 -2.56 -9.07 -0.67
N PRO A 26 -1.39 -9.25 -0.03
CA PRO A 26 -0.72 -8.18 0.69
C PRO A 26 -0.16 -7.12 -0.28
N LEU A 27 0.40 -6.03 0.26
CA LEU A 27 0.96 -4.96 -0.56
C LEU A 27 2.17 -5.43 -1.38
N THR A 28 3.09 -6.18 -0.75
CA THR A 28 4.38 -6.59 -1.34
C THR A 28 4.67 -8.07 -1.17
N GLY A 29 5.76 -8.54 -1.80
CA GLY A 29 6.25 -9.91 -1.73
C GLY A 29 5.72 -10.82 -2.85
N PRO A 30 5.97 -12.14 -2.77
CA PRO A 30 5.65 -13.08 -3.85
C PRO A 30 4.16 -13.19 -4.19
N LYS A 31 3.29 -12.83 -3.25
CA LYS A 31 1.83 -12.73 -3.44
C LYS A 31 1.33 -11.28 -3.42
N GLY A 32 2.24 -10.32 -3.43
CA GLY A 32 1.96 -8.89 -3.35
C GLY A 32 1.37 -8.31 -4.63
N ALA A 33 0.94 -7.05 -4.56
CA ALA A 33 0.28 -6.39 -5.68
C ALA A 33 1.12 -6.37 -6.97
N PRO A 34 2.43 -6.06 -6.94
CA PRO A 34 3.25 -6.06 -8.15
C PRO A 34 3.39 -7.45 -8.76
N ALA A 35 3.65 -8.47 -7.96
CA ALA A 35 3.85 -9.84 -8.43
C ALA A 35 2.59 -10.44 -9.06
N VAL A 36 1.43 -10.19 -8.46
CA VAL A 36 0.17 -10.84 -8.87
C VAL A 36 -0.56 -10.03 -9.95
N TYR A 37 -0.59 -8.71 -9.84
CA TYR A 37 -1.38 -7.86 -10.75
C TYR A 37 -0.55 -7.02 -11.71
N GLY A 38 0.76 -6.90 -11.50
CA GLY A 38 1.65 -6.18 -12.40
C GLY A 38 1.67 -6.75 -13.82
N PRO A 39 1.88 -8.06 -14.03
CA PRO A 39 2.00 -8.63 -15.37
C PRO A 39 0.78 -8.39 -16.27
N GLN A 40 -0.44 -8.55 -15.73
CA GLN A 40 -1.67 -8.28 -16.49
C GLN A 40 -1.89 -6.79 -16.81
N LYS A 41 -1.17 -5.90 -16.12
CA LYS A 41 -1.15 -4.45 -16.38
C LYS A 41 0.04 -4.03 -17.25
N GLY A 42 0.82 -4.99 -17.77
CA GLY A 42 1.96 -4.74 -18.65
C GLY A 42 3.31 -4.54 -17.95
N ALA A 43 3.42 -4.82 -16.64
CA ALA A 43 4.69 -4.75 -15.94
C ALA A 43 5.61 -5.92 -16.36
N SER A 44 6.84 -5.60 -16.77
CA SER A 44 7.89 -6.59 -16.99
C SER A 44 8.38 -7.19 -15.66
N PRO A 45 9.16 -8.29 -15.66
CA PRO A 45 9.76 -8.83 -14.43
C PRO A 45 10.62 -7.82 -13.66
N ASP A 46 11.33 -6.95 -14.38
CA ASP A 46 12.15 -5.89 -13.79
C ASP A 46 11.26 -4.80 -13.16
N ASP A 47 10.17 -4.43 -13.84
CA ASP A 47 9.18 -3.50 -13.28
C ASP A 47 8.54 -4.07 -12.01
N VAL A 48 8.17 -5.36 -12.00
CA VAL A 48 7.61 -6.02 -10.82
C VAL A 48 8.58 -5.93 -9.63
N THR A 49 9.85 -6.21 -9.86
CA THR A 49 10.89 -6.14 -8.82
C THR A 49 11.07 -4.71 -8.31
N ALA A 50 11.11 -3.74 -9.22
CA ALA A 50 11.25 -2.32 -8.87
C ALA A 50 10.01 -1.79 -8.10
N LEU A 51 8.81 -2.14 -8.54
CA LEU A 51 7.55 -1.74 -7.92
C LEU A 51 7.40 -2.35 -6.52
N ASP A 52 7.77 -3.61 -6.34
CA ASP A 52 7.72 -4.27 -5.03
C ASP A 52 8.66 -3.59 -4.02
N ALA A 53 9.89 -3.31 -4.44
CA ALA A 53 10.84 -2.56 -3.63
C ALA A 53 10.37 -1.13 -3.32
N ALA A 54 9.75 -0.45 -4.29
CA ALA A 54 9.21 0.90 -4.13
C ALA A 54 8.05 0.94 -3.14
N LEU A 55 7.11 -0.01 -3.21
CA LEU A 55 6.00 -0.11 -2.26
C LEU A 55 6.46 -0.48 -0.85
N ALA A 56 7.46 -1.36 -0.72
CA ALA A 56 8.06 -1.69 0.57
C ALA A 56 8.76 -0.47 1.18
N HIS A 57 9.43 0.34 0.35
CA HIS A 57 10.01 1.61 0.78
C HIS A 57 8.94 2.63 1.17
N PHE A 58 7.83 2.73 0.41
CA PHE A 58 6.71 3.61 0.69
C PHE A 58 6.09 3.33 2.06
N ALA A 59 5.76 2.07 2.36
CA ALA A 59 5.24 1.67 3.67
C ALA A 59 6.18 2.06 4.82
N LYS A 60 7.50 1.85 4.64
CA LYS A 60 8.52 2.27 5.62
C LYS A 60 8.62 3.78 5.80
N VAL A 61 8.39 4.57 4.75
CA VAL A 61 8.38 6.04 4.86
C VAL A 61 7.17 6.48 5.68
N LEU A 62 5.99 5.92 5.42
CA LEU A 62 4.77 6.24 6.17
C LEU A 62 4.86 5.83 7.64
N GLU A 63 5.43 4.67 7.95
CA GLU A 63 5.62 4.21 9.32
C GLU A 63 6.42 5.19 10.19
N ARG A 64 7.40 5.88 9.58
CA ARG A 64 8.24 6.88 10.23
C ARG A 64 7.65 8.29 10.18
N THR A 65 6.57 8.50 9.44
CA THR A 65 5.95 9.82 9.26
C THR A 65 4.92 10.05 10.36
N GLU A 66 4.96 11.21 11.00
CA GLU A 66 3.94 11.60 11.98
C GLU A 66 2.55 11.62 11.33
N GLY A 67 1.58 10.95 11.95
CA GLY A 67 0.24 10.75 11.37
C GLY A 67 0.16 9.68 10.27
N GLY A 68 1.28 9.09 9.82
CA GLY A 68 1.32 8.07 8.76
C GLY A 68 1.00 6.65 9.24
N GLY A 69 0.78 6.47 10.54
CA GLY A 69 0.44 5.20 11.16
C GLY A 69 1.69 4.40 11.56
N ALA A 70 1.94 4.30 12.87
CA ALA A 70 3.06 3.51 13.44
C ALA A 70 2.99 1.99 13.12
N ARG A 71 1.90 1.54 12.48
CA ARG A 71 1.64 0.16 12.07
C ARG A 71 1.60 -0.02 10.56
N ALA A 72 2.13 0.94 9.78
CA ALA A 72 2.10 0.86 8.33
C ALA A 72 2.76 -0.42 7.78
N ALA A 73 3.82 -0.95 8.40
CA ALA A 73 4.37 -2.25 7.98
C ALA A 73 3.40 -3.42 8.21
N GLU A 74 2.61 -3.38 9.27
CA GLU A 74 1.59 -4.38 9.56
C GLU A 74 0.40 -4.27 8.59
N TYR A 75 -0.04 -3.05 8.28
CA TYR A 75 -1.09 -2.82 7.29
C TYR A 75 -0.65 -3.27 5.89
N ALA A 76 0.61 -3.07 5.51
CA ALA A 76 1.15 -3.56 4.25
C ALA A 76 1.11 -5.10 4.13
N ALA A 77 1.16 -5.82 5.25
CA ALA A 77 1.06 -7.28 5.28
C ALA A 77 -0.38 -7.80 5.43
N SER A 78 -1.36 -6.91 5.62
CA SER A 78 -2.75 -7.29 5.89
C SER A 78 -3.43 -7.85 4.62
N PRO A 79 -4.37 -8.80 4.77
CA PRO A 79 -5.17 -9.27 3.65
C PRO A 79 -5.86 -8.10 2.93
N GLY A 80 -5.75 -8.05 1.60
CA GLY A 80 -6.35 -7.01 0.78
C GLY A 80 -5.54 -5.71 0.68
N ALA A 81 -4.40 -5.58 1.38
CA ALA A 81 -3.54 -4.40 1.29
C ALA A 81 -3.02 -4.15 -0.14
N GLY A 82 -2.86 -5.21 -0.94
CA GLY A 82 -2.47 -5.13 -2.34
C GLY A 82 -3.60 -4.83 -3.32
N ALA A 83 -4.85 -4.73 -2.84
CA ALA A 83 -6.00 -4.49 -3.69
C ALA A 83 -5.85 -3.21 -4.51
N ALA A 84 -6.31 -3.28 -5.76
CA ALA A 84 -6.21 -2.20 -6.76
C ALA A 84 -4.79 -1.61 -6.92
N GLY A 85 -3.73 -2.40 -6.67
CA GLY A 85 -2.34 -1.92 -6.78
C GLY A 85 -1.82 -1.19 -5.53
N GLY A 86 -2.41 -1.46 -4.36
CA GLY A 86 -1.97 -0.88 -3.09
C GLY A 86 -2.91 0.20 -2.53
N ILE A 87 -4.09 0.40 -3.13
CA ILE A 87 -5.10 1.30 -2.56
C ILE A 87 -5.65 0.71 -1.26
N GLY A 88 -5.81 -0.61 -1.19
CA GLY A 88 -6.28 -1.28 0.04
C GLY A 88 -5.37 -1.06 1.25
N PHE A 89 -4.09 -0.80 1.04
CA PHE A 89 -3.15 -0.43 2.10
C PHE A 89 -3.41 0.97 2.67
N GLY A 90 -3.96 1.89 1.87
CA GLY A 90 -4.23 3.27 2.30
C GLY A 90 -5.68 3.52 2.76
N ALA A 91 -6.52 2.48 2.78
CA ALA A 91 -7.93 2.55 3.17
C ALA A 91 -8.14 2.37 4.68
#